data_AF-A0A2D7PKH4-F1
#
_entry.id   AF-A0A2D7PKH4-F1
#
_cell.length_a   1.000
_cell.length_b   1.000
_cell.length_c   1.000
_cell.angle_alpha   90.00
_cell.angle_beta   90.00
_cell.angle_gamma   90.00
#
_symmetry.space_group_name_H-M   'P 1'
#
loop_
_entity.id
_entity.type
_entity.pdbx_description
1 polymer ?
#
loop_
_entity_poly.entity_id
_entity_poly.type
_entity_poly.pdbx_seq_one_letter_code
_entity_poly.pdbx_strand_id
1 'polypeptide(L)'
;MHWIHAVACWVVLLLLGCVPSRGGWGFESLPQSLQVQVKNQGRLADLAPQPWVEGMDLFLFLCRWETDAPVPVVFPEDASLAEREMLRVVLRNWARSGLGIRFRETEASSRGIQIKFVSAGDPVAIPQGAGDALADCRVKSEVQDGQLEASLEFASVYLRRDQDDWLGRPQPMSWDERYGTALHELGHALGFSSHVARGGSVMTRSPEVVRRVGAELQSGDWSGDETLRALYSLPSGTVVGTRVLPGASAERVKRWLAGAEALGLQGPYTRVGDRGSRIFYRGALGETFAVAIRPWPPGEEAGSLKWVLNARAEQQLKGSSRTEE
;
A
#
# COMPACT_ATOMS: atom_id res chain seq x y z
N MET A 1 -40.89 -56.08 10.13
CA MET A 1 -39.43 -56.14 10.34
C MET A 1 -38.78 -55.02 9.53
N HIS A 2 -37.95 -54.25 10.22
CA HIS A 2 -37.03 -53.17 9.85
C HIS A 2 -37.01 -52.57 8.43
N TRP A 3 -37.21 -51.24 8.36
CA TRP A 3 -36.48 -50.36 7.43
C TRP A 3 -36.04 -49.09 8.17
N ILE A 4 -34.79 -49.10 8.63
CA ILE A 4 -34.07 -47.96 9.21
C ILE A 4 -33.70 -47.02 8.04
N HIS A 5 -34.25 -45.81 8.03
CA HIS A 5 -33.78 -44.75 7.14
C HIS A 5 -32.53 -44.13 7.75
N ALA A 6 -31.37 -44.59 7.27
CA ALA A 6 -30.08 -43.96 7.57
C ALA A 6 -30.01 -42.62 6.83
N VAL A 7 -30.20 -41.53 7.56
CA VAL A 7 -29.84 -40.18 7.11
C VAL A 7 -28.31 -40.12 7.05
N ALA A 8 -27.77 -40.29 5.84
CA ALA A 8 -26.36 -40.07 5.58
C ALA A 8 -26.05 -38.57 5.71
N CYS A 9 -25.55 -38.20 6.89
CA CYS A 9 -24.97 -36.90 7.17
C CYS A 9 -23.68 -36.77 6.34
N TRP A 10 -23.77 -36.07 5.20
CA TRP A 10 -22.59 -35.64 4.44
C TRP A 10 -21.86 -34.58 5.25
N VAL A 11 -20.88 -35.02 6.03
CA VAL A 11 -19.84 -34.14 6.59
C VAL A 11 -19.01 -33.67 5.40
N VAL A 12 -19.34 -32.49 4.89
CA VAL A 12 -18.42 -31.69 4.09
C VAL A 12 -17.28 -31.32 5.04
N LEU A 13 -16.24 -32.15 5.05
CA LEU A 13 -14.92 -31.79 5.55
C LEU A 13 -14.47 -30.59 4.72
N LEU A 14 -14.79 -29.40 5.24
CA LEU A 14 -14.24 -28.14 4.82
C LEU A 14 -12.73 -28.27 4.97
N LEU A 15 -12.08 -28.66 3.88
CA LEU A 15 -10.68 -28.35 3.63
C LEU A 15 -10.57 -26.86 3.92
N LEU A 16 -10.03 -26.55 5.10
CA LEU A 16 -9.48 -25.25 5.45
C LEU A 16 -8.30 -25.02 4.50
N GLY A 17 -8.61 -24.82 3.23
CA GLY A 17 -7.65 -24.55 2.19
C GLY A 17 -6.82 -23.37 2.67
N CYS A 18 -5.51 -23.55 2.68
CA CYS A 18 -4.57 -22.46 2.80
C CYS A 18 -4.91 -21.47 1.68
N VAL A 19 -5.64 -20.40 2.00
CA VAL A 19 -5.85 -19.31 1.04
C VAL A 19 -4.47 -18.76 0.75
N PRO A 20 -3.98 -18.88 -0.51
CA PRO A 20 -2.62 -18.49 -0.85
C PRO A 20 -2.40 -17.02 -0.53
N SER A 21 -1.15 -16.66 -0.25
CA SER A 21 -0.77 -15.26 -0.10
C SER A 21 -1.12 -14.50 -1.38
N ARG A 22 -1.63 -13.28 -1.23
CA ARG A 22 -1.98 -12.44 -2.38
C ARG A 22 -0.82 -11.59 -2.88
N GLY A 23 0.21 -11.35 -2.06
CA GLY A 23 1.29 -10.42 -2.38
C GLY A 23 2.26 -10.88 -3.48
N GLY A 24 2.17 -12.14 -3.94
CA GLY A 24 3.15 -12.72 -4.89
C GLY A 24 4.48 -13.11 -4.25
N TRP A 25 4.53 -13.15 -2.92
CA TRP A 25 5.65 -13.62 -2.10
C TRP A 25 5.12 -14.42 -0.90
N GLY A 26 6.00 -15.11 -0.19
CA GLY A 26 5.66 -15.94 0.96
C GLY A 26 6.61 -15.69 2.12
N PHE A 27 6.16 -15.97 3.35
CA PHE A 27 6.94 -15.72 4.56
C PHE A 27 8.29 -16.44 4.56
N GLU A 28 8.36 -17.60 3.92
CA GLU A 28 9.55 -18.41 3.72
C GLU A 28 10.66 -17.71 2.91
N SER A 29 10.34 -16.63 2.18
CA SER A 29 11.33 -15.84 1.45
C SER A 29 12.12 -14.87 2.33
N LEU A 30 11.66 -14.61 3.56
CA LEU A 30 12.37 -13.76 4.51
C LEU A 30 13.63 -14.47 5.03
N PRO A 31 14.73 -13.74 5.32
CA PRO A 31 15.83 -14.26 6.12
C PRO A 31 15.33 -14.90 7.43
N GLN A 32 15.91 -16.02 7.85
CA GLN A 32 15.46 -16.75 9.04
C GLN A 32 15.43 -15.88 10.31
N SER A 33 16.36 -14.95 10.46
CA SER A 33 16.39 -13.97 11.54
C SER A 33 15.13 -13.08 11.57
N LEU A 34 14.62 -12.69 10.41
CA LEU A 34 13.40 -11.88 10.25
C LEU A 34 12.13 -12.71 10.37
N GLN A 35 12.15 -13.97 9.91
CA GLN A 35 11.03 -14.90 10.14
C GLN A 35 10.72 -15.05 11.64
N VAL A 36 11.76 -15.19 12.48
CA VAL A 36 11.59 -15.29 13.94
C VAL A 36 11.02 -14.01 14.56
N GLN A 37 11.24 -12.84 13.95
CA GLN A 37 10.69 -11.56 14.40
C GLN A 37 9.21 -11.41 14.03
N VAL A 38 8.84 -11.82 12.82
CA VAL A 38 7.48 -11.68 12.28
C VAL A 38 6.52 -12.76 12.81
N LYS A 39 7.03 -13.91 13.30
CA LYS A 39 6.34 -14.98 14.06
C LYS A 39 4.80 -14.98 13.95
N ASN A 40 4.25 -15.48 12.85
CA ASN A 40 2.79 -15.66 12.65
C ASN A 40 1.91 -14.43 12.94
N GLN A 41 2.46 -13.22 12.96
CA GLN A 41 1.68 -12.01 13.20
C GLN A 41 0.95 -11.63 11.91
N GLY A 42 -0.35 -11.92 11.87
CA GLY A 42 -1.25 -11.46 10.81
C GLY A 42 -1.00 -12.04 9.41
N ARG A 43 -1.30 -11.22 8.40
CA ARG A 43 -1.35 -11.60 6.98
C ARG A 43 -0.35 -10.81 6.14
N LEU A 44 0.89 -10.65 6.63
CA LEU A 44 1.88 -9.79 5.97
C LEU A 44 2.15 -10.19 4.53
N ALA A 45 2.15 -11.49 4.21
CA ALA A 45 2.33 -11.99 2.84
C ALA A 45 1.18 -11.61 1.87
N ASP A 46 0.06 -11.07 2.35
CA ASP A 46 -0.95 -10.47 1.47
C ASP A 46 -0.54 -9.07 0.97
N LEU A 47 0.46 -8.44 1.59
CA LEU A 47 1.01 -7.14 1.18
C LEU A 47 1.60 -7.22 -0.23
N ALA A 48 1.20 -6.32 -1.12
CA ALA A 48 1.80 -6.22 -2.45
C ALA A 48 3.15 -5.46 -2.38
N PRO A 49 4.30 -6.12 -2.62
CA PRO A 49 5.61 -5.50 -2.42
C PRO A 49 5.84 -4.36 -3.43
N GLN A 50 6.74 -3.44 -3.09
CA GLN A 50 7.24 -2.41 -4.00
C GLN A 50 8.20 -3.02 -5.03
N PRO A 51 8.17 -2.57 -6.30
CA PRO A 51 9.10 -3.00 -7.34
C PRO A 51 10.38 -2.14 -7.33
N TRP A 52 11.55 -2.77 -7.44
CA TRP A 52 12.81 -2.09 -7.78
C TRP A 52 13.57 -2.85 -8.85
N VAL A 53 14.23 -2.15 -9.76
CA VAL A 53 14.97 -2.77 -10.87
C VAL A 53 16.44 -2.41 -10.76
N GLU A 54 17.29 -3.43 -10.72
CA GLU A 54 18.75 -3.29 -10.70
C GLU A 54 19.37 -4.43 -11.53
N GLY A 55 20.21 -4.07 -12.50
CA GLY A 55 20.69 -5.03 -13.50
C GLY A 55 19.55 -5.67 -14.28
N MET A 56 19.47 -7.01 -14.25
CA MET A 56 18.36 -7.78 -14.83
C MET A 56 17.31 -8.18 -13.79
N ASP A 57 17.49 -7.79 -12.53
CA ASP A 57 16.67 -8.26 -11.44
C ASP A 57 15.56 -7.26 -11.10
N LEU A 58 14.36 -7.80 -10.89
CA LEU A 58 13.24 -7.14 -10.24
C LEU A 58 13.20 -7.59 -8.79
N PHE A 59 13.58 -6.68 -7.90
CA PHE A 59 13.47 -6.84 -6.47
C PHE A 59 12.05 -6.47 -6.01
N LEU A 60 11.52 -7.30 -5.13
CA LEU A 60 10.25 -7.11 -4.44
C LEU A 60 10.57 -6.75 -2.99
N PHE A 61 10.26 -5.54 -2.55
CA PHE A 61 10.63 -5.09 -1.21
C PHE A 61 9.47 -4.46 -0.45
N LEU A 62 9.55 -4.46 0.88
CA LEU A 62 8.56 -3.84 1.77
C LEU A 62 9.01 -2.42 2.11
N CYS A 63 8.08 -1.48 2.16
CA CYS A 63 8.39 -0.10 2.49
C CYS A 63 7.43 0.46 3.53
N ARG A 64 7.97 1.18 4.50
CA ARG A 64 7.22 1.85 5.57
C ARG A 64 7.84 3.20 5.90
N TRP A 65 7.18 3.94 6.79
CA TRP A 65 7.79 5.12 7.39
C TRP A 65 8.93 4.71 8.33
N GLU A 66 9.96 5.56 8.41
CA GLU A 66 10.93 5.49 9.48
C GLU A 66 10.29 5.84 10.83
N THR A 67 10.81 5.25 11.91
CA THR A 67 10.24 5.37 13.27
C THR A 67 11.02 6.33 14.17
N ASP A 68 12.17 6.83 13.70
CA ASP A 68 13.05 7.74 14.44
C ASP A 68 12.43 9.14 14.62
N ALA A 69 11.69 9.63 13.62
CA ALA A 69 11.03 10.92 13.62
C ALA A 69 9.49 10.81 13.52
N PRO A 70 8.73 11.77 14.10
CA PRO A 70 7.28 11.82 13.88
C PRO A 70 6.93 12.12 12.42
N VAL A 71 5.98 11.37 11.87
CA VAL A 71 5.43 11.58 10.53
C VAL A 71 4.56 12.85 10.53
N PRO A 72 4.84 13.84 9.67
CA PRO A 72 3.97 15.01 9.53
C PRO A 72 2.61 14.59 8.95
N VAL A 73 1.52 15.12 9.52
CA VAL A 73 0.17 14.88 9.01
C VAL A 73 -0.55 16.22 8.79
N VAL A 74 -1.03 16.44 7.57
CA VAL A 74 -1.86 17.59 7.21
C VAL A 74 -3.31 17.15 7.22
N PHE A 75 -4.14 17.82 8.03
CA PHE A 75 -5.59 17.58 8.07
C PHE A 75 -6.33 18.39 7.00
N PRO A 76 -7.53 17.93 6.58
CA PRO A 76 -8.34 18.69 5.63
C PRO A 76 -8.69 20.06 6.20
N GLU A 77 -8.51 21.11 5.39
CA GLU A 77 -8.83 22.49 5.79
C GLU A 77 -10.33 22.64 6.12
N ASP A 78 -11.18 21.95 5.35
CA ASP A 78 -12.64 21.94 5.46
C ASP A 78 -13.17 20.93 6.50
N ALA A 79 -12.30 20.27 7.27
CA ALA A 79 -12.71 19.34 8.31
C ALA A 79 -13.39 20.06 9.48
N SER A 80 -14.59 19.61 9.84
CA SER A 80 -15.29 20.03 11.07
C SER A 80 -14.50 19.65 12.33
N LEU A 81 -14.83 20.26 13.48
CA LEU A 81 -14.19 19.92 14.76
C LEU A 81 -14.33 18.43 15.11
N ALA A 82 -15.50 17.84 14.84
CA ALA A 82 -15.76 16.42 15.10
C ALA A 82 -14.92 15.52 14.18
N GLU A 83 -14.78 15.87 12.90
CA GLU A 83 -13.93 15.14 11.95
C GLU A 83 -12.45 15.25 12.32
N ARG A 84 -11.98 16.43 12.75
CA ARG A 84 -10.60 16.59 13.24
C ARG A 84 -10.34 15.74 14.46
N GLU A 85 -11.27 15.69 15.42
CA GLU A 85 -11.08 14.85 16.61
C GLU A 85 -11.09 13.36 16.25
N MET A 86 -11.99 12.93 15.36
CA MET A 86 -11.98 11.57 14.81
C MET A 86 -10.61 11.23 14.21
N LEU A 87 -10.05 12.08 13.34
CA LEU A 87 -8.73 11.83 12.75
C LEU A 87 -7.63 11.76 13.82
N ARG A 88 -7.67 12.59 14.88
CA ARG A 88 -6.73 12.49 16.01
C ARG A 88 -6.86 11.19 16.77
N VAL A 89 -8.09 10.72 17.02
CA VAL A 89 -8.34 9.41 17.65
C VAL A 89 -7.73 8.30 16.80
N VAL A 90 -7.95 8.31 15.49
CA VAL A 90 -7.39 7.30 14.56
C VAL A 90 -5.86 7.31 14.60
N LEU A 91 -5.22 8.47 14.45
CA LEU A 91 -3.76 8.60 14.52
C LEU A 91 -3.18 8.16 15.87
N ARG A 92 -3.81 8.57 16.99
CA ARG A 92 -3.36 8.17 18.33
C ARG A 92 -3.41 6.66 18.51
N ASN A 93 -4.44 6.01 17.97
CA ASN A 93 -4.58 4.57 18.05
C ASN A 93 -3.55 3.83 17.18
N TRP A 94 -3.28 4.30 15.96
CA TRP A 94 -2.15 3.77 15.18
C TRP A 94 -0.81 3.91 15.92
N ALA A 95 -0.52 5.08 16.51
CA ALA A 95 0.71 5.29 17.28
C ALA A 95 0.81 4.37 18.52
N ARG A 96 -0.32 4.00 19.14
CA ARG A 96 -0.39 3.11 20.31
C ARG A 96 -0.41 1.62 19.96
N SER A 97 -0.63 1.28 18.70
CA SER A 97 -0.74 -0.12 18.25
C SER A 97 0.58 -0.89 18.18
N GLY A 98 1.67 -0.34 18.73
CA GLY A 98 2.97 -1.03 18.80
C GLY A 98 3.81 -0.94 17.52
N LEU A 99 3.49 -0.03 16.60
CA LEU A 99 4.25 0.18 15.35
C LEU A 99 5.55 0.97 15.55
N GLY A 100 5.73 1.62 16.71
CA GLY A 100 6.86 2.52 16.97
C GLY A 100 6.77 3.88 16.25
N ILE A 101 5.71 4.13 15.47
CA ILE A 101 5.49 5.41 14.79
C ILE A 101 4.89 6.47 15.70
N ARG A 102 5.16 7.72 15.36
CA ARG A 102 4.55 8.90 15.97
C ARG A 102 4.05 9.82 14.87
N PHE A 103 3.02 10.61 15.17
CA PHE A 103 2.45 11.57 14.24
C PHE A 103 2.55 12.99 14.80
N ARG A 104 2.68 13.97 13.90
CA ARG A 104 2.64 15.40 14.23
C ARG A 104 1.73 16.12 13.25
N GLU A 105 0.64 16.69 13.76
CA GLU A 105 -0.23 17.58 12.97
C GLU A 105 0.58 18.80 12.52
N THR A 106 0.49 19.17 11.24
CA THR A 106 1.16 20.33 10.64
C THR A 106 0.21 21.00 9.64
N GLU A 107 0.40 22.29 9.41
CA GLU A 107 -0.43 23.06 8.47
C GLU A 107 -0.11 22.73 7.01
N ALA A 108 1.17 22.55 6.69
CA ALA A 108 1.63 22.20 5.36
C ALA A 108 2.84 21.27 5.43
N SER A 109 2.96 20.41 4.42
CA SER A 109 4.17 19.63 4.20
C SER A 109 4.20 19.02 2.80
N SER A 110 5.38 19.05 2.16
CA SER A 110 5.66 18.31 0.93
C SER A 110 6.00 16.83 1.17
N ARG A 111 6.18 16.45 2.43
CA ARG A 111 6.47 15.07 2.91
C ARG A 111 5.50 14.69 4.04
N GLY A 112 5.26 13.41 4.28
CA GLY A 112 4.29 12.97 5.29
C GLY A 112 2.93 12.62 4.70
N ILE A 113 1.89 12.60 5.54
CA ILE A 113 0.54 12.17 5.17
C ILE A 113 -0.36 13.39 4.97
N GLN A 114 -1.01 13.48 3.82
CA GLN A 114 -2.02 14.49 3.54
C GLN A 114 -3.40 13.85 3.53
N ILE A 115 -4.30 14.30 4.40
CA ILE A 115 -5.67 13.80 4.47
C ILE A 115 -6.61 14.82 3.82
N LYS A 116 -7.52 14.36 2.95
CA LYS A 116 -8.50 15.18 2.26
C LYS A 116 -9.88 14.56 2.36
N PHE A 117 -10.90 15.37 2.59
CA PHE A 117 -12.27 14.95 2.32
C PHE A 117 -12.63 15.25 0.87
N VAL A 118 -13.29 14.30 0.22
CA VAL A 118 -13.72 14.42 -1.18
C VAL A 118 -15.22 14.19 -1.30
N SER A 119 -15.81 14.87 -2.27
CA SER A 119 -17.22 14.72 -2.62
C SER A 119 -17.34 13.91 -3.91
N ALA A 120 -18.48 13.24 -4.12
CA ALA A 120 -18.73 12.40 -5.30
C ALA A 120 -18.61 13.14 -6.67
N GLY A 121 -18.52 14.48 -6.66
CA GLY A 121 -18.34 15.32 -7.86
C GLY A 121 -16.95 15.95 -8.02
N ASP A 122 -15.97 15.67 -7.16
CA ASP A 122 -14.62 16.19 -7.33
C ASP A 122 -13.89 15.41 -8.45
N PRO A 123 -13.44 16.05 -9.54
CA PRO A 123 -12.75 15.37 -10.64
C PRO A 123 -11.37 14.83 -10.25
N VAL A 124 -10.81 15.23 -9.10
CA VAL A 124 -9.50 14.77 -8.63
C VAL A 124 -9.65 13.45 -7.86
N ALA A 125 -9.34 12.35 -8.54
CA ALA A 125 -9.17 11.01 -7.98
C ALA A 125 -10.31 10.59 -7.02
N ILE A 126 -11.50 10.39 -7.59
CA ILE A 126 -12.65 9.85 -6.85
C ILE A 126 -12.25 8.45 -6.32
N PRO A 127 -12.26 8.24 -4.99
CA PRO A 127 -11.98 6.94 -4.41
C PRO A 127 -12.94 5.88 -4.95
N GLN A 128 -12.45 4.68 -5.24
CA GLN A 128 -13.29 3.54 -5.60
C GLN A 128 -13.92 2.93 -4.33
N GLY A 129 -14.79 3.69 -3.66
CA GLY A 129 -15.41 3.31 -2.39
C GLY A 129 -15.48 4.48 -1.41
N ALA A 130 -15.44 4.18 -0.11
CA ALA A 130 -15.51 5.17 0.97
C ALA A 130 -14.20 5.97 1.13
N GLY A 131 -13.08 5.45 0.63
CA GLY A 131 -11.78 6.10 0.67
C GLY A 131 -10.80 5.52 -0.35
N ASP A 132 -9.65 6.17 -0.46
CA ASP A 132 -8.49 5.71 -1.22
C ASP A 132 -7.22 6.30 -0.61
N ALA A 133 -6.10 5.60 -0.75
CA ALA A 133 -4.82 6.03 -0.25
C ALA A 133 -3.68 5.68 -1.22
N LEU A 134 -2.74 6.60 -1.34
CA LEU A 134 -1.56 6.46 -2.17
C LEU A 134 -0.34 6.72 -1.30
N ALA A 135 0.65 5.83 -1.34
CA ALA A 135 1.89 5.97 -0.60
C ALA A 135 3.10 5.87 -1.55
N ASP A 136 3.99 6.85 -1.44
CA ASP A 136 5.22 6.96 -2.22
C ASP A 136 6.41 6.58 -1.37
N CYS A 137 7.10 5.53 -1.82
CA CYS A 137 8.32 5.07 -1.21
C CYS A 137 9.52 5.58 -2.02
N ARG A 138 10.41 6.33 -1.38
CA ARG A 138 11.69 6.74 -1.98
C ARG A 138 12.66 5.57 -1.88
N VAL A 139 13.38 5.29 -2.97
CA VAL A 139 14.55 4.39 -2.98
C VAL A 139 15.80 5.25 -3.13
N LYS A 140 16.84 4.99 -2.34
CA LYS A 140 18.06 5.82 -2.27
C LYS A 140 19.34 5.07 -2.62
N SER A 141 19.38 3.76 -2.43
CA SER A 141 20.57 2.95 -2.69
C SER A 141 20.24 1.69 -3.49
N GLU A 142 21.31 1.08 -4.00
CA GLU A 142 21.33 -0.28 -4.52
C GLU A 142 21.01 -1.31 -3.43
N VAL A 143 20.65 -2.53 -3.85
CA VAL A 143 20.38 -3.64 -2.92
C VAL A 143 21.69 -4.09 -2.28
N GLN A 144 21.73 -4.12 -0.94
CA GLN A 144 22.85 -4.64 -0.17
C GLN A 144 22.32 -5.63 0.87
N ASP A 145 22.86 -6.85 0.88
CA ASP A 145 22.50 -7.90 1.84
C ASP A 145 20.99 -8.16 1.98
N GLY A 146 20.25 -8.10 0.87
CA GLY A 146 18.79 -8.32 0.86
C GLY A 146 17.98 -7.15 1.41
N GLN A 147 18.56 -5.95 1.45
CA GLN A 147 17.90 -4.73 1.87
C GLN A 147 18.19 -3.57 0.90
N LEU A 148 17.20 -2.68 0.75
CA LEU A 148 17.32 -1.38 0.09
C LEU A 148 17.29 -0.27 1.13
N GLU A 149 18.02 0.83 0.91
CA GLU A 149 17.70 2.07 1.63
C GLU A 149 16.45 2.67 1.00
N ALA A 150 15.29 2.39 1.59
CA ALA A 150 14.01 2.84 1.10
C ALA A 150 13.07 3.22 2.24
N SER A 151 12.30 4.29 2.08
CA SER A 151 11.37 4.77 3.11
C SER A 151 10.18 5.50 2.48
N LEU A 152 9.01 5.43 3.10
CA LEU A 152 7.88 6.28 2.73
C LEU A 152 8.26 7.75 2.96
N GLU A 153 8.00 8.59 1.96
CA GLU A 153 8.24 10.04 2.05
C GLU A 153 6.94 10.83 1.94
N PHE A 154 5.93 10.29 1.28
CA PHE A 154 4.67 10.97 1.04
C PHE A 154 3.53 9.95 1.01
N ALA A 155 2.39 10.31 1.58
CA ALA A 155 1.13 9.64 1.34
C ALA A 155 -0.03 10.63 1.25
N SER A 156 -1.05 10.28 0.47
CA SER A 156 -2.31 11.02 0.39
C SER A 156 -3.45 10.07 0.72
N VAL A 157 -4.33 10.48 1.61
CA VAL A 157 -5.54 9.77 2.05
C VAL A 157 -6.74 10.61 1.64
N TYR A 158 -7.65 10.01 0.88
CA TYR A 158 -8.88 10.61 0.43
C TYR A 158 -10.04 9.90 1.10
N LEU A 159 -10.91 10.65 1.77
CA LEU A 159 -12.05 10.12 2.52
C LEU A 159 -13.33 10.74 2.00
N ARG A 160 -14.35 9.93 1.71
CA ARG A 160 -15.70 10.46 1.47
C ARG A 160 -16.36 10.82 2.79
N ARG A 161 -17.38 11.69 2.71
CA ARG A 161 -18.33 11.93 3.82
C ARG A 161 -19.60 11.11 3.70
N ASP A 162 -19.85 10.63 2.48
CA ASP A 162 -21.02 9.89 2.05
C ASP A 162 -20.61 8.56 1.39
N GLN A 163 -21.58 7.67 1.30
CA GLN A 163 -21.53 6.45 0.50
C GLN A 163 -22.80 6.34 -0.32
N ASP A 164 -22.75 5.60 -1.41
CA ASP A 164 -23.93 5.43 -2.25
C ASP A 164 -24.80 4.29 -1.68
N ASP A 165 -26.10 4.53 -1.52
CA ASP A 165 -27.05 3.48 -1.12
C ASP A 165 -27.26 2.46 -2.27
N TRP A 166 -28.08 1.44 -2.05
CA TRP A 166 -28.37 0.41 -3.08
C TRP A 166 -29.06 0.97 -4.34
N LEU A 167 -29.57 2.20 -4.30
CA LEU A 167 -30.13 2.95 -5.43
C LEU A 167 -29.12 3.94 -6.05
N GLY A 168 -27.87 3.96 -5.58
CA GLY A 168 -26.84 4.88 -6.04
C GLY A 168 -27.00 6.31 -5.51
N ARG A 169 -27.79 6.54 -4.47
CA ARG A 169 -28.00 7.87 -3.89
C ARG A 169 -27.01 8.12 -2.76
N PRO A 170 -26.41 9.32 -2.67
CA PRO A 170 -25.48 9.62 -1.60
C PRO A 170 -26.20 9.64 -0.25
N GLN A 171 -25.69 8.86 0.70
CA GLN A 171 -26.11 8.79 2.09
C GLN A 171 -24.93 9.13 3.01
N PRO A 172 -25.11 9.97 4.05
CA PRO A 172 -24.05 10.22 5.01
C PRO A 172 -23.58 8.93 5.68
N MET A 173 -22.27 8.73 5.74
CA MET A 173 -21.70 7.62 6.50
C MET A 173 -21.92 7.82 7.99
N SER A 174 -22.23 6.74 8.69
CA SER A 174 -22.24 6.69 10.15
C SER A 174 -20.84 6.92 10.72
N TRP A 175 -20.76 7.23 12.03
CA TRP A 175 -19.47 7.45 12.67
C TRP A 175 -18.58 6.21 12.65
N ASP A 176 -19.13 5.02 12.93
CA ASP A 176 -18.39 3.75 12.84
C ASP A 176 -17.76 3.56 11.46
N GLU A 177 -18.51 3.84 10.40
CA GLU A 177 -18.02 3.74 9.02
C GLU A 177 -16.90 4.75 8.75
N ARG A 178 -17.02 5.98 9.25
CA ARG A 178 -15.97 7.02 9.10
C ARG A 178 -14.69 6.66 9.87
N TYR A 179 -14.82 6.20 11.11
CA TYR A 179 -13.68 5.74 11.92
C TYR A 179 -12.98 4.56 11.26
N GLY A 180 -13.76 3.55 10.85
CA GLY A 180 -13.23 2.36 10.17
C GLY A 180 -12.53 2.70 8.85
N THR A 181 -13.17 3.52 8.00
CA THR A 181 -12.60 3.95 6.72
C THR A 181 -11.31 4.75 6.93
N ALA A 182 -11.31 5.75 7.81
CA ALA A 182 -10.11 6.54 8.10
C ALA A 182 -8.97 5.65 8.63
N LEU A 183 -9.28 4.68 9.50
CA LEU A 183 -8.30 3.74 10.02
C LEU A 183 -7.72 2.84 8.91
N HIS A 184 -8.58 2.31 8.03
CA HIS A 184 -8.21 1.51 6.87
C HIS A 184 -7.29 2.26 5.90
N GLU A 185 -7.71 3.43 5.43
CA GLU A 185 -6.93 4.21 4.46
C GLU A 185 -5.60 4.71 5.06
N LEU A 186 -5.57 5.02 6.36
CA LEU A 186 -4.31 5.31 7.03
C LEU A 186 -3.41 4.08 7.09
N GLY A 187 -3.95 2.87 7.24
CA GLY A 187 -3.15 1.64 7.16
C GLY A 187 -2.46 1.48 5.79
N HIS A 188 -3.14 1.84 4.70
CA HIS A 188 -2.53 1.94 3.37
C HIS A 188 -1.44 3.02 3.31
N ALA A 189 -1.72 4.22 3.82
CA ALA A 189 -0.75 5.31 3.90
C ALA A 189 0.48 5.00 4.77
N LEU A 190 0.38 4.02 5.67
CA LEU A 190 1.47 3.50 6.50
C LEU A 190 2.30 2.40 5.81
N GLY A 191 1.94 2.01 4.58
CA GLY A 191 2.75 1.14 3.73
C GLY A 191 2.13 -0.21 3.40
N PHE A 192 0.96 -0.54 3.97
CA PHE A 192 0.25 -1.78 3.60
C PHE A 192 -0.55 -1.57 2.32
N SER A 193 0.09 -1.73 1.16
CA SER A 193 -0.42 -1.29 -0.16
C SER A 193 -1.51 -2.16 -0.82
N SER A 194 -2.03 -3.16 -0.12
CA SER A 194 -3.02 -4.12 -0.63
C SER A 194 -4.03 -4.50 0.43
N HIS A 195 -4.91 -5.46 0.14
CA HIS A 195 -5.90 -5.95 1.07
C HIS A 195 -5.64 -7.38 1.54
N VAL A 196 -5.81 -7.62 2.84
CA VAL A 196 -5.75 -8.98 3.37
C VAL A 196 -6.85 -9.85 2.78
N ALA A 197 -6.56 -11.13 2.55
CA ALA A 197 -7.50 -12.04 1.92
C ALA A 197 -8.64 -12.46 2.83
N ARG A 198 -8.37 -12.55 4.14
CA ARG A 198 -9.29 -13.02 5.18
C ARG A 198 -8.81 -12.58 6.57
N GLY A 199 -9.70 -12.68 7.56
CA GLY A 199 -9.40 -12.40 8.97
C GLY A 199 -10.08 -11.14 9.49
N GLY A 200 -9.74 -10.76 10.72
CA GLY A 200 -10.28 -9.59 11.41
C GLY A 200 -9.46 -8.30 11.24
N SER A 201 -8.47 -8.29 10.36
CA SER A 201 -7.63 -7.12 10.09
C SER A 201 -8.46 -5.98 9.49
N VAL A 202 -8.13 -4.74 9.87
CA VAL A 202 -8.76 -3.55 9.27
C VAL A 202 -8.41 -3.43 7.79
N MET A 203 -7.30 -3.99 7.34
CA MET A 203 -6.82 -3.96 5.94
C MET A 203 -7.60 -4.90 5.01
N THR A 204 -8.81 -5.34 5.37
CA THR A 204 -9.67 -6.18 4.55
C THR A 204 -10.58 -5.34 3.65
N ARG A 205 -11.07 -5.93 2.54
CA ARG A 205 -12.08 -5.28 1.69
C ARG A 205 -13.51 -5.36 2.23
N SER A 206 -13.77 -6.14 3.29
CA SER A 206 -15.12 -6.30 3.84
C SER A 206 -15.56 -5.02 4.57
N PRO A 207 -16.57 -4.29 4.06
CA PRO A 207 -17.07 -3.10 4.73
C PRO A 207 -17.60 -3.39 6.14
N GLU A 208 -18.16 -4.59 6.35
CA GLU A 208 -18.69 -5.01 7.64
C GLU A 208 -17.58 -5.15 8.70
N VAL A 209 -16.42 -5.72 8.32
CA VAL A 209 -15.27 -5.82 9.23
C VAL A 209 -14.69 -4.43 9.50
N VAL A 210 -14.51 -3.61 8.47
CA VAL A 210 -13.99 -2.24 8.62
C VAL A 210 -14.90 -1.41 9.54
N ARG A 211 -16.22 -1.50 9.34
CA ARG A 211 -17.21 -0.82 10.20
C ARG A 211 -17.18 -1.34 11.64
N ARG A 212 -17.09 -2.65 11.85
CA ARG A 212 -16.99 -3.24 13.20
C ARG A 212 -15.74 -2.72 13.92
N VAL A 213 -14.59 -2.72 13.26
CA VAL A 213 -13.35 -2.17 13.80
C VAL A 213 -13.49 -0.67 14.08
N GLY A 214 -14.21 0.07 13.24
CA GLY A 214 -14.54 1.48 13.49
C GLY A 214 -15.35 1.69 14.77
N ALA A 215 -16.35 0.82 15.03
CA ALA A 215 -17.11 0.84 16.27
C ALA A 215 -16.23 0.51 17.50
N GLU A 216 -15.37 -0.51 17.42
CA GLU A 216 -14.39 -0.86 18.46
C GLU A 216 -13.40 0.30 18.73
N LEU A 217 -12.97 1.00 17.68
CA LEU A 217 -12.11 2.17 17.81
C LEU A 217 -12.82 3.31 18.53
N GLN A 218 -14.10 3.53 18.21
CA GLN A 218 -14.91 4.58 18.85
C GLN A 218 -15.18 4.27 20.33
N SER A 219 -15.40 3.01 20.69
CA SER A 219 -15.57 2.59 22.10
C SER A 219 -14.26 2.54 22.88
N GLY A 220 -13.11 2.55 22.19
CA GLY A 220 -11.78 2.46 22.79
C GLY A 220 -11.27 1.04 23.01
N ASP A 221 -11.94 0.04 22.43
CA ASP A 221 -11.60 -1.38 22.56
C ASP A 221 -10.60 -1.87 21.49
N TRP A 222 -10.37 -1.08 20.44
CA TRP A 222 -9.44 -1.46 19.38
C TRP A 222 -7.97 -1.43 19.85
N SER A 223 -7.26 -2.53 19.65
CA SER A 223 -5.89 -2.73 20.15
C SER A 223 -4.80 -2.70 19.07
N GLY A 224 -5.16 -2.53 17.80
CA GLY A 224 -4.22 -2.50 16.68
C GLY A 224 -4.50 -3.50 15.57
N ASP A 225 -3.59 -3.55 14.60
CA ASP A 225 -3.60 -4.53 13.51
C ASP A 225 -2.29 -5.35 13.50
N GLU A 226 -2.41 -6.67 13.66
CA GLU A 226 -1.25 -7.58 13.67
C GLU A 226 -0.45 -7.54 12.38
N THR A 227 -1.11 -7.31 11.25
CA THR A 227 -0.45 -7.29 9.94
C THR A 227 0.42 -6.04 9.79
N LEU A 228 -0.05 -4.89 10.25
CA LEU A 228 0.78 -3.69 10.28
C LEU A 228 1.91 -3.80 11.31
N ARG A 229 1.67 -4.39 12.49
CA ARG A 229 2.76 -4.69 13.44
C ARG A 229 3.85 -5.55 12.83
N ALA A 230 3.47 -6.58 12.07
CA ALA A 230 4.42 -7.41 11.33
C ALA A 230 5.24 -6.59 10.33
N LEU A 231 4.61 -5.71 9.54
CA LEU A 231 5.33 -4.81 8.61
C LEU A 231 6.33 -3.92 9.36
N TYR A 232 5.93 -3.33 10.49
CA TYR A 232 6.76 -2.41 11.27
C TYR A 232 7.83 -3.10 12.11
N SER A 233 7.72 -4.41 12.32
CA SER A 233 8.80 -5.22 12.91
C SER A 233 10.00 -5.43 11.98
N LEU A 234 9.80 -5.24 10.67
CA LEU A 234 10.85 -5.36 9.66
C LEU A 234 11.49 -4.00 9.36
N PRO A 235 12.78 -3.97 8.98
CA PRO A 235 13.38 -2.76 8.40
C PRO A 235 12.64 -2.33 7.13
N SER A 236 12.52 -1.02 6.91
CA SER A 236 12.07 -0.52 5.62
C SER A 236 13.11 -0.90 4.55
N GLY A 237 12.64 -1.25 3.36
CA GLY A 237 13.49 -1.74 2.27
C GLY A 237 13.83 -3.24 2.32
N THR A 238 13.27 -4.01 3.25
CA THR A 238 13.47 -5.47 3.30
C THR A 238 13.04 -6.13 1.99
N VAL A 239 13.96 -6.82 1.31
CA VAL A 239 13.67 -7.58 0.09
C VAL A 239 13.00 -8.91 0.47
N VAL A 240 11.84 -9.16 -0.13
CA VAL A 240 10.99 -10.35 0.10
C VAL A 240 10.90 -11.24 -1.14
N GLY A 241 11.59 -10.89 -2.20
CA GLY A 241 11.70 -11.74 -3.38
C GLY A 241 12.47 -11.07 -4.50
N THR A 242 12.97 -11.91 -5.40
CA THR A 242 13.64 -11.47 -6.63
C THR A 242 13.02 -12.22 -7.80
N ARG A 243 12.95 -11.56 -8.95
CA ARG A 243 12.57 -12.14 -10.23
C ARG A 243 13.52 -11.64 -11.31
N VAL A 244 13.81 -12.48 -12.29
CA VAL A 244 14.61 -12.06 -13.45
C VAL A 244 13.69 -11.42 -14.49
N LEU A 245 14.05 -10.23 -14.94
CA LEU A 245 13.38 -9.53 -16.04
C LEU A 245 13.91 -9.99 -17.39
N PRO A 246 13.05 -10.04 -18.43
CA PRO A 246 13.52 -10.19 -19.80
C PRO A 246 14.52 -9.08 -20.15
N GLY A 247 15.65 -9.42 -20.78
CA GLY A 247 16.75 -8.47 -21.02
C GLY A 247 16.31 -7.17 -21.72
N ALA A 248 15.42 -7.26 -22.71
CA ALA A 248 14.90 -6.07 -23.39
C ALA A 248 14.09 -5.13 -22.47
N SER A 249 13.34 -5.68 -21.51
CA SER A 249 12.61 -4.89 -20.51
C SER A 249 13.56 -4.28 -19.49
N ALA A 250 14.52 -5.07 -18.99
CA ALA A 250 15.54 -4.60 -18.05
C ALA A 250 16.34 -3.43 -18.63
N GLU A 251 16.88 -3.57 -19.84
CA GLU A 251 17.65 -2.51 -20.51
C GLU A 251 16.82 -1.26 -20.81
N ARG A 252 15.53 -1.41 -21.14
CA ARG A 252 14.63 -0.26 -21.34
C ARG A 252 14.42 0.52 -20.05
N VAL A 253 14.17 -0.18 -18.94
CA VAL A 253 13.97 0.46 -17.62
C VAL A 253 15.26 1.10 -17.15
N LYS A 254 16.40 0.41 -17.26
CA LYS A 254 17.72 0.92 -16.88
C LYS A 254 18.07 2.22 -17.61
N ARG A 255 17.90 2.27 -18.94
CA ARG A 255 18.12 3.51 -19.71
C ARG A 255 17.21 4.64 -19.26
N TRP A 256 15.97 4.35 -18.92
CA TRP A 256 15.03 5.35 -18.43
C TRP A 256 15.43 5.88 -17.04
N LEU A 257 15.80 5.00 -16.10
CA LEU A 257 16.31 5.38 -14.77
C LEU A 257 17.53 6.29 -14.88
N ALA A 258 18.54 5.87 -15.65
CA ALA A 258 19.75 6.66 -15.88
C ALA A 258 19.45 8.03 -16.52
N GLY A 259 18.54 8.07 -17.49
CA GLY A 259 18.10 9.33 -18.10
C GLY A 259 17.36 10.26 -17.13
N ALA A 260 16.63 9.72 -16.15
CA ALA A 260 15.92 10.51 -15.13
C ALA A 260 16.89 11.14 -14.13
N GLU A 261 17.93 10.40 -13.74
CA GLU A 261 19.00 10.90 -12.89
C GLU A 261 19.83 11.98 -13.60
N ALA A 262 20.17 11.78 -14.88
CA ALA A 262 20.91 12.77 -15.68
C ALA A 262 20.15 14.11 -15.84
N LEU A 263 18.81 14.06 -15.82
CA LEU A 263 17.96 15.27 -15.84
C LEU A 263 17.76 15.91 -14.46
N GLY A 264 18.34 15.35 -13.40
CA GLY A 264 18.19 15.85 -12.03
C GLY A 264 16.75 15.76 -11.51
N LEU A 265 15.96 14.81 -12.00
CA LEU A 265 14.58 14.62 -11.53
C LEU A 265 14.57 14.11 -10.08
N GLN A 266 13.56 14.51 -9.30
CA GLN A 266 13.42 14.07 -7.92
C GLN A 266 12.91 12.62 -7.88
N GLY A 267 13.71 11.71 -7.32
CA GLY A 267 13.37 10.29 -7.21
C GLY A 267 14.63 9.43 -7.11
N PRO A 268 14.52 8.11 -7.29
CA PRO A 268 13.33 7.36 -7.70
C PRO A 268 12.31 7.14 -6.58
N TYR A 269 11.04 7.10 -6.97
CA TYR A 269 9.91 6.72 -6.12
C TYR A 269 9.24 5.46 -6.64
N THR A 270 8.68 4.67 -5.74
CA THR A 270 7.84 3.51 -6.04
C THR A 270 6.46 3.72 -5.43
N ARG A 271 5.42 3.24 -6.13
CA ARG A 271 4.04 3.23 -5.64
C ARG A 271 3.38 1.93 -6.07
N VAL A 272 2.63 1.33 -5.17
CA VAL A 272 1.86 0.09 -5.38
C VAL A 272 0.41 0.35 -5.05
N GLY A 273 -0.48 -0.24 -5.83
CA GLY A 273 -1.87 -0.48 -5.46
C GLY A 273 -2.29 -1.89 -5.87
N ASP A 274 -3.57 -2.20 -5.69
CA ASP A 274 -4.12 -3.56 -5.82
C ASP A 274 -3.96 -4.24 -7.19
N ARG A 275 -3.78 -3.47 -8.27
CA ARG A 275 -3.76 -4.00 -9.65
C ARG A 275 -2.53 -3.59 -10.46
N GLY A 276 -1.66 -2.79 -9.87
CA GLY A 276 -0.54 -2.21 -10.59
C GLY A 276 0.44 -1.53 -9.65
N SER A 277 1.67 -1.43 -10.12
CA SER A 277 2.72 -0.68 -9.46
C SER A 277 3.38 0.26 -10.47
N ARG A 278 4.22 1.16 -9.98
CA ARG A 278 5.03 2.03 -10.84
C ARG A 278 6.30 2.44 -10.13
N ILE A 279 7.34 2.66 -10.93
CA ILE A 279 8.55 3.41 -10.56
C ILE A 279 8.43 4.76 -11.25
N PHE A 280 8.76 5.84 -10.55
CA PHE A 280 8.60 7.19 -11.10
C PHE A 280 9.55 8.22 -10.49
N TYR A 281 9.74 9.32 -11.23
CA TYR A 281 10.41 10.53 -10.78
C TYR A 281 9.47 11.73 -10.91
N ARG A 282 9.73 12.77 -10.12
CA ARG A 282 9.00 14.04 -10.16
C ARG A 282 9.88 15.13 -10.78
N GLY A 283 9.31 15.89 -11.71
CA GLY A 283 9.95 17.10 -12.25
C GLY A 283 9.72 18.33 -11.35
N ALA A 284 10.30 19.47 -11.75
CA ALA A 284 10.25 20.71 -10.98
C ALA A 284 8.83 21.28 -10.80
N LEU A 285 7.90 20.97 -11.71
CA LEU A 285 6.51 21.40 -11.65
C LEU A 285 5.58 20.32 -11.09
N GLY A 286 6.14 19.26 -10.49
CA GLY A 286 5.40 18.13 -9.93
C GLY A 286 4.89 17.13 -10.97
N GLU A 287 5.27 17.28 -12.24
CA GLU A 287 4.97 16.28 -13.25
C GLU A 287 5.60 14.94 -12.90
N THR A 288 5.00 13.86 -13.40
CA THR A 288 5.52 12.51 -13.16
C THR A 288 6.10 11.93 -14.44
N PHE A 289 7.31 11.39 -14.36
CA PHE A 289 7.93 10.51 -15.35
C PHE A 289 7.87 9.11 -14.78
N ALA A 290 7.15 8.18 -15.41
CA ALA A 290 6.87 6.89 -14.79
C ALA A 290 6.95 5.72 -15.77
N VAL A 291 7.34 4.56 -15.23
CA VAL A 291 7.06 3.25 -15.80
C VAL A 291 5.99 2.56 -14.94
N ALA A 292 4.86 2.24 -15.54
CA ALA A 292 3.80 1.45 -14.92
C ALA A 292 4.05 -0.04 -15.17
N ILE A 293 3.80 -0.87 -14.16
CA ILE A 293 4.02 -2.31 -14.18
C ILE A 293 2.68 -2.99 -13.88
N ARG A 294 2.21 -3.81 -14.82
CA ARG A 294 0.92 -4.51 -14.71
C ARG A 294 0.94 -5.90 -15.34
N PRO A 295 0.20 -6.89 -14.79
CA PRO A 295 -0.53 -6.82 -13.52
C PRO A 295 0.41 -6.74 -12.31
N TRP A 296 -0.09 -6.29 -11.17
CA TRP A 296 0.61 -6.34 -9.88
C TRP A 296 -0.37 -6.76 -8.78
N PRO A 297 0.03 -7.52 -7.75
CA PRO A 297 1.34 -8.12 -7.52
C PRO A 297 1.76 -9.09 -8.65
N PRO A 298 3.07 -9.34 -8.83
CA PRO A 298 3.51 -10.25 -9.87
C PRO A 298 3.04 -11.67 -9.51
N GLY A 299 2.54 -12.40 -10.51
CA GLY A 299 2.39 -13.85 -10.38
C GLY A 299 3.76 -14.54 -10.27
N GLU A 300 3.78 -15.86 -10.39
CA GLU A 300 5.04 -16.62 -10.35
C GLU A 300 5.99 -16.24 -11.50
N GLU A 301 5.45 -15.90 -12.67
CA GLU A 301 6.22 -15.55 -13.87
C GLU A 301 6.30 -14.04 -14.14
N ALA A 302 7.47 -13.44 -13.90
CA ALA A 302 7.73 -12.02 -14.19
C ALA A 302 7.71 -11.66 -15.68
N GLY A 303 7.86 -12.64 -16.59
CA GLY A 303 7.76 -12.44 -18.03
C GLY A 303 6.37 -11.98 -18.50
N SER A 304 5.34 -12.13 -17.66
CA SER A 304 3.98 -11.65 -17.92
C SER A 304 3.78 -10.15 -17.64
N LEU A 305 4.75 -9.48 -17.00
CA LEU A 305 4.65 -8.08 -16.61
C LEU A 305 4.78 -7.15 -17.82
N LYS A 306 3.80 -6.26 -17.99
CA LYS A 306 3.82 -5.17 -18.97
C LYS A 306 4.42 -3.92 -18.35
N TRP A 307 5.41 -3.36 -19.03
CA TRP A 307 6.15 -2.16 -18.64
C TRP A 307 5.78 -1.01 -19.57
N VAL A 308 4.96 -0.09 -19.08
CA VAL A 308 4.38 0.99 -19.88
C VAL A 308 4.89 2.33 -19.39
N LEU A 309 5.72 2.97 -20.20
CA LEU A 309 6.16 4.34 -19.93
C LEU A 309 5.02 5.32 -20.21
N ASN A 310 4.90 6.36 -19.39
CA ASN A 310 4.00 7.45 -19.72
C ASN A 310 4.61 8.35 -20.82
N ALA A 311 3.78 9.21 -21.42
CA ALA A 311 4.21 10.05 -22.55
C ALA A 311 5.49 10.87 -22.28
N ARG A 312 5.66 11.36 -21.04
CA ARG A 312 6.87 12.13 -20.65
C ARG A 312 8.11 11.24 -20.55
N ALA A 313 8.00 10.07 -19.94
CA ALA A 313 9.10 9.10 -19.88
C ALA A 313 9.47 8.56 -21.29
N GLU A 314 8.49 8.39 -22.18
CA GLU A 314 8.76 8.05 -23.58
C GLU A 314 9.48 9.18 -24.33
N GLN A 315 9.05 10.43 -24.14
CA GLN A 315 9.69 11.59 -24.75
C GLN A 315 11.14 11.74 -24.28
N GLN A 316 11.38 11.55 -22.98
CA GLN A 316 12.71 11.56 -22.40
C GLN A 316 13.64 10.54 -23.07
N LEU A 317 13.20 9.28 -23.18
CA LEU A 317 14.00 8.23 -23.83
C LEU A 317 14.33 8.55 -25.29
N LYS A 318 13.39 9.15 -26.04
CA LYS A 318 13.61 9.57 -27.43
C LYS A 318 14.57 10.75 -27.56
N GLY A 319 14.65 11.60 -26.54
CA GLY A 319 15.57 12.74 -26.49
C GLY A 319 17.03 12.29 -26.31
N SER A 320 17.27 11.33 -25.42
CA SER A 320 18.62 10.83 -25.11
C SER A 320 19.30 10.13 -26.29
N SER A 321 18.55 9.51 -27.19
CA SER A 321 19.11 8.80 -28.36
C SER A 321 19.61 9.72 -29.47
N ARG A 322 19.33 11.03 -29.42
CA ARG A 322 19.77 12.01 -30.43
C ARG A 322 21.08 12.72 -30.09
N THR A 323 21.56 12.56 -28.87
CA THR A 323 22.80 13.19 -28.37
C THR A 323 24.02 12.26 -28.46
N GLU A 324 23.83 11.02 -28.90
CA GLU A 324 24.89 10.00 -29.05
C GLU A 324 25.22 9.68 -30.53
N GLU A 325 24.58 10.38 -31.49
CA GLU A 325 24.94 10.38 -32.93
C GLU A 325 25.72 11.65 -33.29
#